data_AF-A0A414R5T1-F1
#
_entry.id   AF-A0A414R5T1-F1
#
_cell.length_a   1.000
_cell.length_b   1.000
_cell.length_c   1.000
_cell.angle_alpha   90.00
_cell.angle_beta   90.00
_cell.angle_gamma   90.00
#
_symmetry.space_group_name_H-M   'P 1'
#
loop_
_entity.id
_entity.type
_entity.pdbx_description
1 polymer ?
#
loop_
_entity_poly.entity_id
_entity_poly.type
_entity_poly.pdbx_seq_one_letter_code
_entity_poly.pdbx_strand_id
1 'polypeptide(L)'
;MKKTKGYKVDFAAKVITITKRFGKAAGVLGTPEFEVMQQLRKEYADYKVQYKTIERNENKQTYKHLTIDEMKRFLSTREDSQFALAQFARVENVVGNKKGKICNN
;
A
#
# COMPACT_ATOMS: atom_id res chain seq x y z
N MET A 1 -13.23 -6.17 -12.00
CA MET A 1 -11.77 -5.90 -11.97
C MET A 1 -11.03 -7.18 -12.33
N LYS A 2 -10.31 -7.23 -13.46
CA LYS A 2 -9.46 -8.39 -13.78
C LYS A 2 -8.38 -8.50 -12.69
N LYS A 3 -8.37 -9.60 -11.92
CA LYS A 3 -7.29 -9.88 -10.95
C LYS A 3 -5.99 -9.98 -11.75
N THR A 4 -5.18 -8.93 -11.75
CA THR A 4 -3.82 -9.01 -12.28
C THR A 4 -3.10 -10.08 -11.48
N LYS A 5 -2.72 -11.17 -12.16
CA LYS A 5 -1.84 -12.20 -11.60
C LYS A 5 -0.66 -11.47 -10.94
N GLY A 6 -0.35 -11.78 -9.69
CA GLY A 6 0.63 -11.04 -8.89
C GLY A 6 2.08 -11.23 -9.35
N TYR A 7 2.29 -11.67 -10.60
CA TYR A 7 3.55 -11.97 -11.26
C TYR A 7 3.46 -11.66 -12.76
N LYS A 8 4.61 -11.42 -13.40
CA LYS A 8 4.80 -11.24 -14.84
C LYS A 8 6.08 -11.96 -15.26
N VAL A 9 6.06 -12.68 -16.37
CA VAL A 9 7.25 -13.30 -16.97
C VAL A 9 7.70 -12.45 -18.15
N ASP A 10 8.98 -12.12 -18.20
CA ASP A 10 9.66 -11.47 -19.30
C ASP A 10 10.62 -12.47 -19.95
N PHE A 11 10.26 -12.93 -21.16
CA PHE A 11 11.02 -13.95 -21.88
C PHE A 11 12.30 -13.39 -22.51
N ALA A 12 12.32 -12.11 -22.89
CA ALA A 12 13.49 -11.48 -23.51
C ALA A 12 14.58 -11.23 -22.45
N ALA A 13 14.17 -10.73 -21.29
CA ALA A 13 15.08 -10.47 -20.18
C ALA A 13 15.37 -11.71 -19.32
N LYS A 14 14.65 -12.82 -19.51
CA LYS A 14 14.66 -14.01 -18.64
C LYS A 14 14.41 -13.68 -17.17
N VAL A 15 13.36 -12.89 -16.92
CA VAL A 15 13.06 -12.36 -15.58
C VAL A 15 11.60 -12.58 -15.22
N ILE A 16 11.36 -13.07 -14.01
CA ILE A 16 10.03 -13.19 -13.41
C ILE A 16 9.87 -12.06 -12.39
N THR A 17 8.98 -11.12 -12.65
CA THR A 17 8.69 -10.01 -11.74
C THR A 17 7.45 -10.33 -10.90
N ILE A 18 7.58 -10.37 -9.58
CA ILE A 18 6.49 -10.65 -8.63
C ILE A 18 6.12 -9.43 -7.77
N THR A 19 4.86 -9.32 -7.37
CA THR A 19 4.41 -8.29 -6.41
C THR A 19 4.75 -8.70 -4.98
N LYS A 20 4.91 -7.72 -4.08
CA LYS A 20 5.20 -7.99 -2.65
C LYS A 20 4.11 -8.85 -1.98
N ARG A 21 2.84 -8.64 -2.34
CA ARG A 21 1.71 -9.45 -1.85
C ARG A 21 1.82 -10.91 -2.32
N PHE A 22 2.12 -11.11 -3.61
CA PHE A 22 2.31 -12.44 -4.17
C PHE A 22 3.49 -13.16 -3.51
N GLY A 23 4.65 -12.50 -3.38
CA GLY A 23 5.80 -13.11 -2.72
C GLY A 23 5.53 -13.51 -1.27
N LYS A 24 4.77 -12.69 -0.52
CA LYS A 24 4.36 -13.05 0.85
C LYS A 24 3.44 -14.29 0.87
N ALA A 25 2.45 -14.35 -0.02
CA ALA A 25 1.56 -15.51 -0.12
C ALA A 25 2.32 -16.77 -0.58
N ALA A 26 3.17 -16.63 -1.60
CA ALA A 26 3.99 -17.71 -2.13
C ALA A 26 5.05 -18.24 -1.14
N GLY A 27 5.31 -17.56 -0.02
CA GLY A 27 6.13 -18.09 1.07
C GLY A 27 5.38 -19.02 2.02
N VAL A 28 4.05 -19.13 1.89
CA VAL A 28 3.18 -19.95 2.75
C VAL A 28 2.78 -21.22 2.00
N LEU A 29 3.11 -22.37 2.58
CA LEU A 29 2.76 -23.68 2.05
C LEU A 29 1.23 -23.84 1.94
N GLY A 30 0.77 -24.46 0.86
CA GLY A 30 -0.66 -24.70 0.60
C GLY A 30 -1.43 -23.49 0.09
N THR A 31 -0.77 -22.37 -0.20
CA THR A 31 -1.40 -21.26 -0.92
C THR A 31 -1.36 -21.49 -2.43
N PRO A 32 -2.36 -20.99 -3.18
CA PRO A 32 -2.33 -21.02 -4.65
C PRO A 32 -1.08 -20.32 -5.21
N GLU A 33 -0.63 -19.25 -4.58
CA GLU A 33 0.58 -18.53 -4.98
C GLU A 33 1.86 -19.35 -4.82
N PHE A 34 1.94 -20.23 -3.80
CA PHE A 34 3.07 -21.12 -3.61
C PHE A 34 3.17 -22.15 -4.75
N GLU A 35 2.06 -22.78 -5.13
CA GLU A 35 2.01 -23.74 -6.24
C GLU A 35 2.43 -23.08 -7.57
N VAL A 36 1.92 -21.88 -7.83
CA VAL A 36 2.30 -21.10 -9.01
C VAL A 36 3.79 -20.75 -8.99
N MET A 37 4.34 -20.34 -7.86
CA MET A 37 5.77 -20.02 -7.76
C MET A 37 6.64 -21.27 -7.93
N GLN A 38 6.20 -22.43 -7.45
CA GLN A 38 6.89 -23.70 -7.71
C GLN A 38 6.89 -24.03 -9.20
N GLN A 39 5.74 -23.91 -9.88
CA GLN A 39 5.66 -24.17 -11.31
C GLN A 39 6.57 -23.23 -12.12
N LEU A 40 6.54 -21.94 -11.80
CA LEU A 40 7.39 -20.94 -12.44
C LEU A 40 8.89 -21.25 -12.26
N ARG A 41 9.32 -21.72 -11.09
CA ARG A 41 10.72 -22.11 -10.85
C ARG A 41 11.11 -23.39 -11.59
N LYS A 42 10.17 -24.30 -11.82
CA LYS A 42 10.40 -25.55 -12.57
C LYS A 42 10.50 -25.29 -14.08
N GLU A 43 9.56 -24.55 -14.63
CA GLU A 43 9.51 -24.24 -16.08
C GLU A 43 10.62 -23.29 -16.51
N TYR A 44 11.00 -22.33 -15.64
CA TYR A 44 11.94 -21.27 -15.94
C TYR A 44 13.11 -21.27 -14.96
N ALA A 45 13.80 -22.41 -14.84
CA ALA A 45 14.89 -22.60 -13.89
C ALA A 45 16.04 -21.60 -14.07
N ASP A 46 16.26 -21.12 -15.30
CA ASP A 46 17.29 -20.13 -15.65
C ASP A 46 16.84 -18.66 -15.48
N TYR A 47 15.59 -18.41 -15.08
CA TYR A 47 15.05 -17.05 -14.98
C TYR A 47 15.29 -16.45 -13.61
N LYS A 48 15.65 -15.17 -13.58
CA LYS A 48 15.81 -14.43 -12.34
C LYS A 48 14.45 -13.97 -11.80
N VAL A 49 14.13 -14.33 -10.55
CA VAL A 49 12.94 -13.83 -9.85
C VAL A 49 13.26 -12.51 -9.15
N GLN A 50 12.48 -11.48 -9.39
CA GLN A 50 12.64 -10.15 -8.77
C GLN A 50 11.31 -9.57 -8.31
N TYR A 51 11.35 -8.67 -7.34
CA TYR A 51 10.17 -7.91 -6.93
C TYR A 51 9.89 -6.75 -7.87
N LYS A 52 8.60 -6.47 -8.12
CA LYS A 52 8.17 -5.27 -8.82
C LYS A 52 8.60 -4.03 -8.03
N THR A 53 9.52 -3.26 -8.59
CA THR A 53 9.82 -1.91 -8.12
C THR A 53 8.64 -1.00 -8.47
N ILE A 54 8.12 -0.28 -7.48
CA ILE A 54 7.15 0.77 -7.72
C ILE A 54 7.96 2.00 -8.14
N GLU A 55 7.81 2.43 -9.38
CA GLU A 55 8.37 3.71 -9.82
C GLU A 55 7.80 4.81 -8.94
N ARG A 56 8.70 5.55 -8.29
CA ARG A 56 8.31 6.72 -7.51
C ARG A 56 8.10 7.85 -8.49
N ASN A 57 6.92 8.45 -8.46
CA ASN A 57 6.71 9.71 -9.17
C ASN A 57 7.42 10.81 -8.36
N GLU A 58 8.58 11.26 -8.85
CA GLU A 58 9.40 12.29 -8.22
C GLU A 58 8.68 13.65 -8.16
N ASN A 59 7.78 13.90 -9.11
CA ASN A 59 6.95 15.11 -9.15
C ASN A 59 5.76 15.04 -8.19
N LYS A 60 5.52 13.90 -7.53
CA LYS A 60 4.44 13.80 -6.54
C LYS A 60 4.85 14.55 -5.28
N GLN A 61 4.27 15.72 -5.07
CA GLN A 61 4.35 16.41 -3.79
C GLN A 61 3.73 15.54 -2.70
N THR A 62 4.56 15.11 -1.73
CA THR A 62 4.10 14.42 -0.53
C THR A 62 4.20 15.34 0.66
N TYR A 63 3.08 15.64 1.29
CA TYR A 63 3.05 16.45 2.50
C TYR A 63 3.30 15.54 3.71
N LYS A 64 4.55 15.48 4.15
CA LYS A 64 4.92 14.83 5.41
C LYS A 64 4.25 15.61 6.55
N HIS A 65 3.64 14.92 7.52
CA HIS A 65 2.94 15.53 8.66
C HIS A 65 1.54 16.12 8.39
N LEU A 66 0.90 15.80 7.26
CA LEU A 66 -0.54 16.06 7.08
C LEU A 66 -1.38 14.95 7.75
N THR A 67 -1.14 14.72 9.04
CA THR A 67 -1.88 13.73 9.85
C THR A 67 -2.96 14.43 10.67
N ILE A 68 -4.00 13.67 11.04
CA ILE A 68 -5.05 14.16 11.96
C ILE A 68 -4.43 14.64 13.27
N ASP A 69 -3.42 13.95 13.79
CA ASP A 69 -2.75 14.31 15.03
C ASP A 69 -2.00 15.64 14.94
N GLU A 70 -1.32 15.91 13.82
CA GLU A 70 -0.65 17.20 13.59
C GLU A 70 -1.68 18.33 13.38
N MET A 71 -2.83 18.03 12.75
CA MET A 71 -3.94 18.98 12.69
C MET A 71 -4.48 19.32 14.10
N LYS A 72 -4.72 18.31 14.95
CA LYS A 72 -5.14 18.50 16.33
C LYS A 72 -4.11 19.29 17.12
N ARG A 73 -2.82 18.96 16.98
CA ARG A 73 -1.70 19.67 17.61
C ARG A 73 -1.68 21.14 17.22
N PHE A 74 -1.86 21.47 15.94
CA PHE A 74 -1.96 22.85 15.47
C PHE A 74 -3.19 23.57 16.04
N LEU A 75 -4.36 22.93 16.08
CA LEU A 75 -5.56 23.54 16.65
C LEU A 75 -5.40 23.85 18.15
N SER A 76 -4.62 23.03 18.87
CA SER A 76 -4.32 23.25 20.28
C SER A 76 -3.44 24.48 20.55
N THR A 77 -2.71 25.01 19.58
CA THR A 77 -1.87 26.21 19.78
C THR A 77 -2.62 27.52 19.56
N ARG A 78 -3.91 27.47 19.21
CA ARG A 78 -4.74 28.65 18.96
C ARG A 78 -5.36 29.18 20.25
N GLU A 79 -5.63 30.49 20.28
CA GLU A 79 -6.34 31.14 21.39
C GLU A 79 -7.75 30.56 21.59
N ASP A 80 -8.42 30.17 20.49
CA ASP A 80 -9.75 29.55 20.47
C ASP A 80 -9.71 28.01 20.46
N SER A 81 -8.61 27.41 20.96
CA SER A 81 -8.33 25.97 20.87
C SER A 81 -9.50 25.07 21.26
N GLN A 82 -10.20 25.38 22.36
CA GLN A 82 -11.35 24.58 22.81
C GLN A 82 -12.49 24.55 21.78
N PHE A 83 -12.82 25.71 21.20
CA PHE A 83 -13.86 25.81 20.18
C PHE A 83 -13.41 25.14 18.88
N ALA A 84 -12.17 25.39 18.46
CA ALA A 84 -11.62 24.87 17.21
C ALA A 84 -11.53 23.32 17.22
N LEU A 85 -11.09 22.72 18.33
CA LEU A 85 -11.05 21.26 18.50
C LEU A 85 -12.47 20.67 18.55
N ALA A 86 -13.42 21.33 19.21
CA ALA A 86 -14.81 20.87 19.25
C ALA A 86 -15.46 20.85 17.86
N GLN A 87 -15.20 21.87 17.03
CA GLN A 87 -15.66 21.89 15.63
C GLN A 87 -15.00 20.80 14.80
N PHE A 88 -13.70 20.58 14.99
CA PHE A 88 -12.98 19.52 14.29
C PHE A 88 -13.51 18.12 14.64
N ALA A 89 -13.79 17.85 15.92
CA ALA A 89 -14.39 16.59 16.37
C ALA A 89 -15.77 16.32 15.73
N ARG A 90 -16.58 17.36 15.48
CA ARG A 90 -17.85 17.22 14.74
C ARG A 90 -17.62 16.73 13.31
N VAL A 91 -16.59 17.24 12.64
CA VAL A 91 -16.21 16.79 11.29
C VAL A 91 -15.71 15.35 11.30
N GLU A 92 -14.88 14.97 12.29
CA GLU A 92 -14.41 13.58 12.45
C GLU A 92 -15.58 12.59 12.58
N ASN A 93 -16.61 12.93 13.36
CA ASN A 93 -17.79 12.08 13.55
C ASN A 93 -18.62 11.92 12.27
N VAL A 94 -18.69 12.95 11.42
CA VAL A 94 -19.38 12.90 10.12
C VAL A 94 -18.60 12.04 9.11
N VAL A 95 -17.26 12.13 9.13
CA VAL A 95 -16.38 11.37 8.22
C VAL A 95 -16.23 9.92 8.66
N GLY A 96 -16.21 9.62 9.96
CA GLY A 96 -16.17 8.26 10.51
C GLY A 96 -17.34 7.37 10.07
N ASN A 97 -18.47 7.99 9.69
CA ASN A 97 -19.63 7.31 9.11
C ASN A 97 -19.53 7.04 7.58
N LYS A 98 -18.50 7.56 6.91
CA LYS A 98 -18.18 7.20 5.51
C LYS A 98 -17.03 6.22 5.52
N LYS A 99 -17.26 4.99 5.05
CA LYS A 99 -16.28 3.90 4.88
C LYS A 99 -15.18 4.22 3.84
N GLY A 100 -14.50 5.36 3.96
CA GLY A 100 -13.27 5.69 3.24
C GLY A 100 -12.07 5.43 4.15
N LYS A 101 -10.96 4.96 3.60
CA LYS A 101 -9.72 4.69 4.35
C LYS A 101 -9.20 5.97 5.01
N ILE A 102 -9.54 6.18 6.26
CA ILE A 102 -8.89 7.20 7.10
C ILE A 102 -7.49 6.66 7.42
N CYS A 103 -6.46 7.42 7.07
CA CYS A 103 -5.08 7.11 7.42
C CYS A 103 -4.88 7.40 8.91
N ASN A 104 -5.16 6.41 9.76
CA ASN A 104 -4.61 6.35 11.10
C ASN A 104 -3.20 5.76 10.98
N ASN A 105 -2.20 6.46 11.53
CA ASN A 105 -0.83 5.96 11.62
C ASN A 105 -0.60 5.38 13.00
#